data_AF-A0A377GB30-F1
#
_entry.id   AF-A0A377GB30-F1
#
_cell.length_a   1.000
_cell.length_b   1.000
_cell.length_c   1.000
_cell.angle_alpha   90.00
_cell.angle_beta   90.00
_cell.angle_gamma   90.00
#
_symmetry.space_group_name_H-M   'P 1'
#
loop_
_entity.id
_entity.type
_entity.pdbx_description
1 polymer ?
#
loop_
_entity_poly.entity_id
_entity_poly.type
_entity_poly.pdbx_seq_one_letter_code
_entity_poly.pdbx_strand_id
1 'polypeptide(L)'
;MRILETERLFLRTFQEKDVESLIAINQDQKVMQFFPAVPTREETIAFIDKIISHQEEKNFSLYAAEIKKTGEMIGFGSTPNKGAL
;
A
#
# COMPACT_ATOMS: atom_id res chain seq x y z
N MET A 1 9.13 -5.24 6.18
CA MET A 1 8.67 -6.46 6.91
C MET A 1 7.55 -7.13 6.13
N ARG A 2 7.54 -8.48 6.04
CA ARG A 2 6.44 -9.25 5.40
C ARG A 2 5.38 -9.60 6.45
N ILE A 3 4.11 -9.41 6.11
CA ILE A 3 2.94 -9.55 6.99
C ILE A 3 2.15 -10.80 6.64
N LEU A 4 1.95 -11.03 5.34
CA LEU A 4 1.24 -12.19 4.80
C LEU A 4 1.98 -12.70 3.57
N GLU A 5 1.96 -14.00 3.39
CA GLU A 5 2.47 -14.68 2.22
C GLU A 5 1.37 -15.56 1.62
N THR A 6 1.12 -15.41 0.32
CA THR A 6 0.26 -16.28 -0.48
C THR A 6 1.11 -17.05 -1.48
N GLU A 7 0.53 -17.85 -2.38
CA GLU A 7 1.31 -18.47 -3.46
C GLU A 7 2.02 -17.42 -4.34
N ARG A 8 1.35 -16.31 -4.67
CA ARG A 8 1.80 -15.34 -5.68
C ARG A 8 2.30 -14.01 -5.12
N LEU A 9 1.86 -13.63 -3.92
CA LEU A 9 2.03 -12.28 -3.38
C LEU A 9 2.64 -12.29 -1.97
N PHE A 10 3.41 -11.26 -1.68
CA PHE A 10 3.66 -10.79 -0.31
C PHE A 10 2.76 -9.59 -0.01
N LEU A 11 2.15 -9.55 1.17
CA LEU A 11 1.77 -8.28 1.78
C LEU A 11 2.90 -7.86 2.72
N ARG A 12 3.42 -6.65 2.53
CA ARG A 12 4.55 -6.14 3.30
C ARG A 12 4.38 -4.67 3.65
N THR A 13 5.15 -4.19 4.62
CA THR A 13 5.25 -2.75 4.88
C THR A 13 5.73 -2.01 3.62
N PHE A 14 5.26 -0.78 3.45
CA PHE A 14 5.73 0.12 2.40
C PHE A 14 7.22 0.43 2.57
N GLN A 15 7.86 0.76 1.46
CA GLN A 15 9.25 1.18 1.36
C GLN A 15 9.35 2.35 0.39
N GLU A 16 10.43 3.13 0.47
CA GLU A 16 10.66 4.28 -0.41
C GLU A 16 10.57 3.93 -1.91
N LYS A 17 11.01 2.74 -2.31
CA LYS A 17 10.92 2.25 -3.69
C LYS A 17 9.49 2.14 -4.24
N ASP A 18 8.47 2.11 -3.37
CA ASP A 18 7.08 1.92 -3.77
C ASP A 18 6.38 3.24 -4.14
N VAL A 19 7.02 4.39 -3.88
CA VAL A 19 6.42 5.72 -4.09
C VAL A 19 5.97 5.91 -5.52
N GLU A 20 6.85 5.65 -6.50
CA GLU A 20 6.50 5.83 -7.91
C GLU A 20 5.42 4.86 -8.38
N SER A 21 5.44 3.61 -7.91
CA SER A 21 4.37 2.64 -8.21
C SER A 21 3.02 3.11 -7.66
N LEU A 22 2.99 3.62 -6.41
CA LEU A 22 1.74 4.10 -5.82
C LEU A 22 1.24 5.37 -6.50
N ILE A 23 2.14 6.29 -6.88
CA ILE A 23 1.78 7.47 -7.67
C ILE A 23 1.14 7.05 -8.99
N ALA A 24 1.75 6.10 -9.72
CA ALA A 24 1.18 5.62 -10.98
C ALA A 24 -0.21 5.01 -10.80
N ILE A 25 -0.40 4.21 -9.74
CA ILE A 25 -1.72 3.62 -9.39
C ILE A 25 -2.72 4.72 -9.04
N ASN A 26 -2.34 5.68 -8.19
CA ASN A 26 -3.22 6.75 -7.73
C ASN A 26 -3.51 7.80 -8.82
N GLN A 27 -2.70 7.88 -9.87
CA GLN A 27 -2.98 8.75 -11.02
C GLN A 27 -3.80 8.07 -12.12
N ASP A 28 -4.01 6.75 -12.04
CA ASP A 28 -4.88 6.03 -12.97
C ASP A 28 -6.35 6.36 -12.69
N GLN A 29 -7.00 6.98 -13.67
CA GLN A 29 -8.42 7.37 -13.61
C GLN A 29 -9.36 6.18 -13.36
N LYS A 30 -9.00 4.96 -13.81
CA LYS A 30 -9.78 3.75 -13.54
C LYS A 30 -9.67 3.32 -12.09
N VAL A 31 -8.51 3.46 -11.47
CA VAL A 31 -8.32 3.17 -10.04
C VAL A 31 -9.10 4.18 -9.21
N MET A 32 -9.02 5.46 -9.59
CA MET A 32 -9.61 6.57 -8.84
C MET A 32 -11.09 6.85 -9.14
N GLN A 33 -11.73 6.08 -10.03
CA GLN A 33 -13.09 6.35 -10.51
C GLN A 33 -14.16 6.45 -9.40
N PHE A 34 -13.92 5.80 -8.26
CA PHE A 34 -14.83 5.80 -7.09
C PHE A 34 -14.28 6.59 -5.90
N PHE A 35 -13.12 7.24 -6.06
CA PHE A 35 -12.55 8.11 -5.04
C PHE A 35 -13.03 9.55 -5.24
N PRO A 36 -12.99 10.40 -4.18
CA PRO A 36 -13.44 11.79 -4.27
C PRO A 36 -12.64 12.62 -5.29
N ALA A 37 -11.36 12.31 -5.48
CA ALA A 37 -10.47 13.00 -6.42
C ALA A 37 -9.25 12.12 -6.74
N VAL A 38 -8.56 12.46 -7.83
CA VAL A 38 -7.22 11.92 -8.16
C VAL A 38 -6.19 12.73 -7.37
N PRO A 39 -5.42 12.11 -6.46
CA PRO A 39 -4.48 12.85 -5.64
C PRO A 39 -3.26 13.31 -6.44
N THR A 40 -2.63 14.37 -5.98
CA THR A 40 -1.33 14.81 -6.50
C THR A 40 -0.22 13.83 -6.08
N ARG A 41 0.97 14.03 -6.66
CA ARG A 41 2.16 13.27 -6.27
C ARG A 41 2.50 13.51 -4.81
N GLU A 42 2.43 14.76 -4.36
CA GLU A 42 2.73 15.19 -2.99
C GLU A 42 1.71 14.61 -2.01
N GLU A 43 0.42 14.59 -2.37
CA GLU A 43 -0.63 13.97 -1.56
C GLU A 43 -0.41 12.45 -1.42
N THR A 44 0.05 11.80 -2.50
CA THR A 44 0.40 10.37 -2.47
C THR A 44 1.62 10.09 -1.60
N ILE A 45 2.66 10.93 -1.66
CA ILE A 45 3.84 10.82 -0.78
C ILE A 45 3.43 10.98 0.68
N ALA A 46 2.67 12.03 1.00
CA ALA A 46 2.17 12.27 2.35
C ALA A 46 1.27 11.13 2.86
N PHE A 47 0.56 10.44 1.97
CA PHE A 47 -0.22 9.25 2.32
C PHE A 47 0.68 8.06 2.70
N ILE A 48 1.77 7.82 1.97
CA ILE A 48 2.74 6.77 2.30
C ILE A 48 3.37 7.04 3.66
N ASP A 49 3.78 8.28 3.94
CA ASP A 49 4.36 8.66 5.22
C ASP A 49 3.39 8.35 6.38
N LYS A 50 2.11 8.70 6.22
CA LYS A 50 1.05 8.37 7.20
C LYS A 50 0.91 6.86 7.42
N ILE A 51 0.97 6.05 6.36
CA ILE A 51 0.91 4.59 6.45
C ILE A 51 2.08 4.04 7.25
N ILE A 52 3.29 4.55 6.99
CA ILE A 52 4.53 4.14 7.67
C ILE A 52 4.46 4.52 9.15
N SER A 53 4.14 5.78 9.49
CA SER A 53 4.00 6.21 10.88
C SER A 53 2.92 5.42 11.62
N HIS A 54 1.76 5.18 10.99
CA HIS A 54 0.70 4.37 11.60
C HIS A 54 1.16 2.93 11.88
N GLN A 55 1.94 2.33 10.98
CA GLN A 55 2.52 1.00 11.19
C GLN A 55 3.48 0.97 12.39
N GLU A 56 4.35 1.97 12.52
CA GLU A 56 5.30 2.10 13.63
C GLU A 56 4.60 2.27 14.97
N GLU A 57 3.51 3.04 15.00
CA GLU A 57 2.75 3.30 16.22
C GLU A 57 1.82 2.15 16.64
N LYS A 58 1.15 1.52 15.67
CA LYS A 58 0.03 0.60 15.94
C LYS A 58 0.33 -0.85 15.62
N ASN A 59 1.46 -1.14 14.99
CA ASN A 59 1.83 -2.48 14.49
C ASN A 59 0.84 -3.07 13.47
N PHE A 60 -0.12 -2.29 12.97
CA PHE A 60 -0.96 -2.62 11.83
C PHE A 60 -1.14 -1.40 10.94
N SER A 61 -1.33 -1.59 9.64
CA SER A 61 -1.59 -0.50 8.69
C SER A 61 -2.09 -1.06 7.34
N LEU A 62 -2.09 -0.22 6.31
CA LEU A 62 -2.10 -0.67 4.92
C LEU A 62 -0.73 -1.24 4.54
N TYR A 63 -0.73 -2.25 3.68
CA TYR A 63 0.45 -2.98 3.24
C TYR A 63 0.53 -3.00 1.73
N ALA A 64 1.74 -2.87 1.20
CA ALA A 64 2.03 -3.03 -0.21
C ALA A 64 1.88 -4.50 -0.62
N ALA A 65 1.18 -4.73 -1.73
CA ALA A 65 1.07 -6.03 -2.38
C ALA A 65 2.19 -6.17 -3.42
N GLU A 66 3.13 -7.07 -3.18
CA GLU A 66 4.28 -7.32 -4.05
C GLU A 66 4.16 -8.68 -4.75
N ILE A 67 4.39 -8.72 -6.07
CA ILE A 67 4.54 -9.96 -6.83
C ILE A 67 5.86 -10.63 -6.45
N LYS A 68 5.81 -11.85 -5.91
CA LYS A 68 7.03 -12.57 -5.46
C LYS A 68 8.06 -12.76 -6.56
N LYS A 69 7.61 -13.03 -7.78
CA LYS A 69 8.47 -13.36 -8.92
C LYS A 69 9.26 -12.15 -9.42
N THR A 70 8.67 -10.96 -9.38
CA THR A 70 9.24 -9.76 -10.01
C THR A 70 9.70 -8.72 -8.99
N GLY A 71 9.21 -8.78 -7.75
CA GLY A 71 9.44 -7.74 -6.73
C GLY A 71 8.64 -6.46 -6.96
N GLU A 72 7.71 -6.47 -7.93
CA GLU A 72 6.89 -5.33 -8.31
C GLU A 72 5.73 -5.13 -7.32
N MET A 73 5.57 -3.89 -6.84
CA MET A 73 4.40 -3.48 -6.06
C MET A 73 3.24 -3.18 -7.02
N ILE A 74 2.11 -3.83 -6.81
CA ILE A 74 0.95 -3.79 -7.71
C ILE A 74 -0.33 -3.23 -7.06
N GLY A 75 -0.22 -2.76 -5.81
CA GLY A 75 -1.35 -2.23 -5.06
C GLY A 75 -1.13 -2.33 -3.56
N PHE A 76 -2.21 -2.16 -2.81
CA PHE A 76 -2.17 -2.18 -1.35
C PHE A 76 -3.46 -2.73 -0.74
N GLY A 77 -3.39 -3.16 0.51
CA GLY A 77 -4.52 -3.64 1.29
C GLY A 77 -4.16 -3.85 2.75
N SER A 78 -5.14 -4.09 3.59
CA SER A 78 -4.94 -4.44 5.00
C SER A 78 -5.26 -5.92 5.23
N THR A 79 -4.75 -6.45 6.34
CA THR A 79 -5.24 -7.73 6.88
C THR A 79 -6.44 -7.46 7.79
N PRO A 80 -7.35 -8.44 7.96
CA PRO A 80 -8.36 -8.36 9.01
C PRO A 80 -7.69 -8.07 10.36
N ASN A 81 -8.26 -7.15 11.14
CA ASN A 81 -7.77 -6.88 12.48
C ASN A 81 -7.99 -8.15 13.33
N LYS A 82 -6.93 -8.68 13.95
CA LYS A 82 -7.03 -9.90 14.78
C LYS A 82 -7.93 -9.73 16.02
N GLY A 83 -8.38 -8.51 16.32
CA GLY A 83 -9.36 -8.20 17.37
C GLY A 83 -10.79 -7.91 16.88
N ALA A 84 -11.12 -8.17 15.61
CA ALA A 84 -12.45 -7.92 15.04
C ALA A 84 -13.30 -9.20 14.86
N LEU A 85 -12.99 -10.27 15.61
CA LEU A 85 -13.81 -11.48 15.74
C LEU A 85 -14.20 -11.68 17.20
#